data_AF-A0A1G2H1E0-F1
#
_entry.id   AF-A0A1G2H1E0-F1
#
_cell.length_a   1.000
_cell.length_b   1.000
_cell.length_c   1.000
_cell.angle_alpha   90.00
_cell.angle_beta   90.00
_cell.angle_gamma   90.00
#
_symmetry.space_group_name_H-M   'P 1'
#
loop_
_entity.id
_entity.type
_entity.pdbx_description
1 polymer ?
#
loop_
_entity_poly.entity_id
_entity_poly.type
_entity_poly.pdbx_seq_one_letter_code
_entity_poly.pdbx_strand_id
1 'polypeptide(L)' 'MIGKRNRDLEINQVGTTMSVFMETYNKSIPANFPAVSVPVLKKFQALHPILFKNGDEWSIDKHRKKLMDWLPSSNKLS' A
#
# COMPACT_ATOMS: atom_id res chain seq x y z
N MET A 1 12.83 -26.00 -14.37
CA MET A 1 12.53 -25.60 -12.98
C MET A 1 11.72 -24.31 -12.98
N ILE A 2 10.74 -24.24 -12.10
CA ILE A 2 9.50 -23.48 -12.21
C ILE A 2 9.67 -21.96 -11.98
N GLY A 3 9.15 -21.17 -12.92
CA GLY A 3 8.19 -20.09 -12.62
C GLY A 3 8.63 -18.90 -11.77
N LYS A 4 9.80 -18.30 -12.01
CA LYS A 4 10.21 -17.06 -11.30
C LYS A 4 9.51 -15.77 -11.80
N ARG A 5 8.45 -15.89 -12.62
CA ARG A 5 7.80 -14.78 -13.33
C ARG A 5 6.37 -14.44 -12.88
N ASN A 6 5.76 -15.25 -12.00
CA ASN A 6 4.36 -15.07 -11.57
C ASN A 6 4.18 -14.42 -10.20
N ARG A 7 5.25 -14.28 -9.40
CA ARG A 7 5.14 -13.69 -8.04
C ARG A 7 4.71 -12.22 -8.08
N ASP A 8 5.12 -11.47 -9.10
CA ASP A 8 4.77 -10.05 -9.20
C ASP A 8 3.27 -9.86 -9.51
N LEU A 9 2.70 -10.69 -10.37
CA LEU A 9 1.27 -10.66 -10.71
C LEU A 9 0.41 -11.15 -9.54
N GLU A 10 0.86 -12.17 -8.82
CA GLU A 10 0.15 -12.70 -7.65
C GLU A 10 0.15 -11.70 -6.49
N ILE A 11 1.23 -10.95 -6.26
CA ILE A 11 1.29 -9.88 -5.23
C ILE A 11 0.38 -8.69 -5.59
N ASN A 12 0.14 -8.43 -6.87
CA ASN A 12 -0.77 -7.36 -7.30
C ASN A 12 -2.26 -7.76 -7.18
N GLN A 13 -2.59 -9.06 -7.17
CA GLN A 13 -3.98 -9.56 -7.17
C GLN A 13 -4.41 -10.30 -5.88
N VAL A 14 -3.49 -10.95 -5.17
CA VAL A 14 -3.71 -11.53 -3.84
C VAL A 14 -3.43 -10.44 -2.82
N GLY A 15 -4.42 -10.06 -2.02
CA GLY A 15 -4.20 -9.02 -1.03
C GLY A 15 -3.06 -9.43 -0.09
N THR A 16 -2.18 -8.47 0.09
CA THR A 16 -0.95 -8.63 0.82
C THR A 16 -1.11 -8.10 2.25
N THR A 17 -0.17 -8.44 3.12
CA THR A 17 -0.15 -7.89 4.47
C THR A 17 0.39 -6.47 4.45
N MET A 18 0.00 -5.66 5.44
CA MET A 18 0.45 -4.27 5.59
C MET A 18 1.97 -4.11 5.50
N SER A 19 2.76 -5.04 6.06
CA SER A 19 4.22 -5.01 6.03
C SER A 19 4.79 -5.20 4.62
N VAL A 20 4.21 -6.11 3.84
CA VAL A 20 4.63 -6.35 2.45
C VAL A 20 4.18 -5.21 1.55
N PHE A 21 2.99 -4.64 1.81
CA PHE A 21 2.53 -3.43 1.15
C PHE A 21 3.50 -2.27 1.39
N MET A 22 3.91 -2.04 2.65
CA MET A 22 4.87 -1.00 3.01
C MET A 22 6.19 -1.16 2.26
N GLU A 23 6.75 -2.37 2.23
CA GLU A 23 8.02 -2.62 1.58
C GLU A 23 7.93 -2.40 0.06
N THR A 24 6.87 -2.93 -0.56
CA THR A 24 6.63 -2.79 -2.00
C THR A 24 6.35 -1.33 -2.36
N TYR A 25 5.57 -0.63 -1.55
CA TYR A 25 5.31 0.79 -1.71
C TYR A 25 6.61 1.58 -1.65
N ASN A 26 7.40 1.41 -0.59
CA ASN A 26 8.66 2.13 -0.40
C ASN A 26 9.70 1.80 -1.49
N LYS A 27 9.66 0.61 -2.08
CA LYS A 27 10.51 0.23 -3.23
C LYS A 27 10.02 0.79 -4.57
N SER A 28 8.71 1.02 -4.72
CA SER A 28 8.06 1.41 -5.98
C SER A 28 7.70 2.89 -6.04
N ILE A 29 7.80 3.64 -4.94
CA ILE A 29 7.51 5.08 -4.95
C ILE A 29 8.60 5.89 -5.67
N PRO A 30 8.20 6.94 -6.39
CA PRO A 30 9.15 7.91 -6.92
C PRO A 30 9.76 8.74 -5.78
N ALA A 31 11.00 9.22 -5.98
CA ALA A 31 11.80 9.94 -4.97
C ALA A 31 11.12 11.17 -4.35
N ASN A 32 10.10 11.72 -5.01
CA ASN A 32 9.30 12.85 -4.53
C ASN A 32 8.25 12.48 -3.47
N PHE A 33 8.01 11.20 -3.20
CA PHE A 33 7.04 10.76 -2.20
C PHE A 33 7.73 10.29 -0.92
N PRO A 34 7.20 10.67 0.25
CA PRO A 34 7.73 10.17 1.52
C PRO A 34 7.49 8.67 1.64
N ALA A 35 8.47 7.96 2.19
CA ALA A 35 8.32 6.58 2.60
C ALA A 35 7.20 6.48 3.64
N VAL A 36 6.34 5.48 3.49
CA VAL A 36 5.27 5.23 4.45
C VAL A 36 5.77 4.29 5.52
N SER A 37 5.31 4.54 6.74
CA SER A 37 5.58 3.70 7.90
C SER A 37 4.27 3.04 8.38
N VAL A 38 4.38 1.93 9.10
CA VAL A 38 3.26 1.24 9.76
C VAL A 38 2.22 2.18 10.42
N PRO A 39 2.58 3.20 11.22
CA PRO A 39 1.59 4.11 11.81
C PRO A 39 0.79 4.90 10.77
N VAL A 40 1.39 5.25 9.63
CA VAL A 40 0.71 5.97 8.53
C VAL A 40 -0.28 5.05 7.83
N LEU A 41 0.13 3.80 7.57
CA LEU A 41 -0.75 2.78 6.98
C LEU A 41 -1.93 2.45 7.89
N LYS A 42 -1.72 2.33 9.20
CA LYS A 42 -2.80 2.15 10.18
C LYS A 42 -3.79 3.32 10.17
N LYS A 43 -3.30 4.56 10.11
CA LYS A 43 -4.19 5.75 9.99
C LYS A 43 -4.99 5.71 8.70
N PHE A 44 -4.35 5.37 7.58
CA PHE A 44 -5.03 5.24 6.30
C PHE A 44 -6.10 4.16 6.33
N GLN A 45 -5.80 3.00 6.91
CA GLN A 45 -6.76 1.90 7.07
C GLN A 45 -7.96 2.31 7.92
N ALA A 46 -7.72 3.00 9.05
CA ALA A 46 -8.78 3.49 9.92
C ALA A 46 -9.65 4.59 9.26
N LEU A 47 -9.08 5.42 8.39
CA LEU A 47 -9.80 6.47 7.66
C LEU A 47 -10.54 5.95 6.43
N HIS A 48 -10.06 4.87 5.84
CA HIS A 48 -10.63 4.27 4.63
C HIS A 48 -11.04 2.81 4.81
N PRO A 49 -11.83 2.46 5.85
CA PRO A 49 -12.28 1.07 6.05
C PRO A 49 -13.09 0.56 4.86
N ILE A 50 -13.68 1.48 4.07
CA ILE A 50 -14.39 1.18 2.82
C ILE A 50 -13.50 0.56 1.72
N LEU A 51 -12.17 0.68 1.80
CA LEU A 51 -11.24 0.02 0.88
C LEU A 51 -10.95 -1.43 1.33
N PHE A 52 -11.15 -1.72 2.62
CA PHE A 52 -10.87 -2.98 3.30
C PHE A 52 -12.13 -3.85 3.44
N LYS A 53 -12.95 -3.93 2.38
CA LYS A 53 -14.24 -4.66 2.41
C LYS A 53 -14.09 -6.18 2.55
N ASN A 54 -12.92 -6.73 2.21
CA ASN A 54 -12.60 -8.14 2.37
C ASN A 54 -11.70 -8.40 3.60
N GLY A 55 -11.68 -7.49 4.58
CA GLY A 55 -10.79 -7.53 5.74
C GLY A 55 -9.49 -6.77 5.51
N ASP A 56 -8.41 -7.16 6.19
CA ASP A 56 -7.10 -6.48 6.20
C ASP A 56 -6.24 -6.70 4.95
N GLU A 57 -6.85 -7.06 3.81
CA GLU A 57 -6.13 -7.30 2.54
C GLU A 57 -5.69 -5.98 1.89
N TRP A 58 -4.38 -5.79 1.76
CA TRP A 58 -3.80 -4.67 1.04
C TRP A 58 -3.53 -5.05 -0.41
N SER A 59 -4.21 -4.45 -1.37
CA SER A 59 -3.81 -4.53 -2.78
C SER A 59 -2.87 -3.37 -3.15
N ILE A 60 -1.70 -3.67 -3.72
CA ILE A 60 -0.74 -2.64 -4.16
C ILE A 60 -1.40 -1.65 -5.12
N ASP A 61 -2.03 -2.12 -6.19
CA ASP A 61 -2.64 -1.24 -7.20
C ASP A 61 -3.73 -0.32 -6.60
N LYS A 62 -4.72 -0.91 -5.90
CA LYS A 62 -5.86 -0.16 -5.33
C LYS A 62 -5.43 0.80 -4.22
N HIS A 63 -4.62 0.34 -3.27
CA HIS A 63 -4.28 1.12 -2.09
C HIS A 63 -3.14 2.10 -2.36
N ARG A 64 -2.17 1.79 -3.24
CA ARG A 64 -1.06 2.71 -3.57
C ARG A 64 -1.57 4.02 -4.12
N LYS A 65 -2.45 3.99 -5.12
CA LYS A 65 -2.97 5.22 -5.73
C LYS A 65 -3.73 6.06 -4.70
N LYS A 66 -4.54 5.40 -3.86
CA LYS A 66 -5.34 6.10 -2.85
C LYS A 66 -4.50 6.61 -1.67
N LEU A 67 -3.45 5.89 -1.30
CA LEU A 67 -2.48 6.32 -0.30
C LEU A 67 -1.65 7.51 -0.81
N MET A 68 -1.19 7.49 -2.06
CA MET A 68 -0.48 8.61 -2.67
C MET A 68 -1.34 9.88 -2.78
N ASP A 69 -2.64 9.74 -3.04
CA ASP A 69 -3.63 10.84 -3.01
C ASP A 69 -3.83 11.39 -1.59
N TRP A 70 -3.86 10.50 -0.60
CA TRP A 70 -4.09 10.87 0.80
C TRP A 70 -2.85 11.42 1.52
N LEU A 71 -1.64 10.93 1.22
CA LEU A 71 -0.40 11.35 1.86
C LEU A 71 -0.15 12.86 1.87
N PRO A 72 -0.22 13.60 0.74
CA PRO A 72 -0.03 15.06 0.75
C PRO A 72 -1.10 15.76 1.59
N SER A 73 -2.30 15.21 1.68
CA SER A 73 -3.37 15.71 2.56
C SER A 73 -3.06 15.44 4.04
N SER A 74 -2.42 14.31 4.37
CA SER A 74 -1.98 13.99 5.73
C SER A 74 -0.73 14.74 6.17
N ASN A 75 0.18 15.05 5.24
CA ASN A 75 1.47 15.71 5.51
C ASN A 75 1.32 17.23 5.68
N LYS A 76 0.15 17.78 5.37
CA LYS A 76 -0.20 19.19 5.64
C LYS A 76 -0.62 19.45 7.09
N LEU A 77 -0.60 18.42 7.95
CA LEU A 77 -1.03 18.53 9.35
C LEU A 77 0.13 18.60 10.36
N SER A 78 1.36 18.90 9.90
CA SER A 78 2.50 19.17 10.79
C SER A 78 2.84 20.64 10.86
#